data_AF-A0A2A3MNL7-F1
#
_entry.id   AF-A0A2A3MNL7-F1
#
_cell.length_a   1.000
_cell.length_b   1.000
_cell.length_c   1.000
_cell.angle_alpha   90.00
_cell.angle_beta   90.00
_cell.angle_gamma   90.00
#
_symmetry.space_group_name_H-M   'P 1'
#
loop_
_entity.id
_entity.type
_entity.pdbx_description
1 polymer ?
#
loop_
_entity_poly.entity_id
_entity_poly.type
_entity_poly.pdbx_seq_one_letter_code
_entity_poly.pdbx_strand_id
1 'polypeptide(L)'
;LAISWMHIPQLNGQDQQLTLTVGENGHYTLEGEEFTVNGMVGQRLEKDGVALTIADIKAKPGTQFVLSQRTELEAINALQETFTVSERSKESGMLELTMTGDDPQLITRILNSIANNYLQQNIARQAAQ
;
A
#
# COMPACT_ATOMS: atom_id res chain seq x y z
N LEU A 1 -11.34 5.73 -7.28
CA LEU A 1 -11.01 4.32 -7.58
C LEU A 1 -10.85 3.58 -6.26
N ALA A 2 -11.57 2.48 -6.05
CA ALA A 2 -11.45 1.63 -4.86
C ALA A 2 -10.90 0.27 -5.27
N ILE A 3 -9.72 -0.08 -4.74
CA ILE A 3 -9.02 -1.33 -5.04
C ILE A 3 -9.17 -2.27 -3.85
N SER A 4 -9.57 -3.51 -4.10
CA SER A 4 -9.73 -4.55 -3.07
C SER A 4 -8.55 -5.50 -3.01
N TRP A 5 -7.91 -5.77 -4.15
CA TRP A 5 -6.72 -6.58 -4.25
C TRP A 5 -5.86 -6.07 -5.39
N MET A 6 -4.55 -6.03 -5.18
CA MET A 6 -3.57 -5.65 -6.20
C MET A 6 -2.24 -6.34 -5.94
N HIS A 7 -1.69 -6.92 -6.99
CA HIS A 7 -0.32 -7.41 -7.06
C HIS A 7 0.26 -6.96 -8.40
N ILE A 8 1.29 -6.12 -8.35
CA ILE A 8 2.07 -5.68 -9.51
C ILE A 8 3.51 -6.13 -9.23
N PRO A 9 4.00 -7.20 -9.89
CA PRO A 9 5.38 -7.62 -9.73
C PRO A 9 6.32 -6.60 -10.39
N GLN A 10 7.58 -6.63 -9.98
CA GLN A 10 8.64 -5.90 -10.67
C GLN A 10 8.86 -6.52 -12.06
N LEU A 11 9.08 -5.66 -13.06
CA LEU A 11 9.46 -6.08 -14.40
C LEU A 11 10.98 -5.86 -14.54
N ASN A 12 11.73 -6.91 -14.90
CA ASN A 12 13.19 -6.84 -15.04
C ASN A 12 13.92 -6.27 -13.81
N GLY A 13 13.39 -6.50 -12.59
CA GLY A 13 13.96 -6.00 -11.35
C GLY A 13 13.78 -4.49 -11.14
N GLN A 14 12.86 -3.87 -11.86
CA GLN A 14 12.47 -2.46 -11.69
C GLN A 14 10.98 -2.35 -11.36
N ASP A 15 10.62 -1.29 -10.66
CA ASP A 15 9.24 -0.95 -10.39
C ASP A 15 8.48 -0.70 -11.69
N GLN A 16 7.34 -1.36 -11.84
CA GLN A 16 6.48 -1.21 -13.00
C GLN A 16 5.30 -0.30 -12.67
N GLN A 17 4.97 0.59 -13.59
CA GLN A 17 3.74 1.38 -13.57
C GLN A 17 2.74 0.81 -14.58
N LEU A 18 1.49 0.73 -14.17
CA LEU A 18 0.38 0.35 -15.04
C LEU A 18 -0.57 1.52 -15.20
N THR A 19 -1.07 1.72 -16.41
CA THR A 19 -2.10 2.72 -16.68
C THR A 19 -3.46 2.04 -16.71
N LEU A 20 -4.36 2.47 -15.83
CA LEU A 20 -5.76 2.09 -15.88
C LEU A 20 -6.58 3.19 -16.54
N THR A 21 -7.24 2.87 -17.64
CA THR A 21 -8.18 3.75 -18.33
C THR A 21 -9.61 3.30 -18.07
N VAL A 22 -10.44 4.18 -17.50
CA VAL A 22 -11.84 3.89 -17.18
C VAL A 22 -12.67 3.83 -18.47
N GLY A 23 -13.42 2.75 -18.65
CA GLY A 23 -14.40 2.59 -19.73
C GLY A 23 -15.84 2.86 -19.27
N GLU A 24 -16.80 2.45 -20.09
CA GLU A 24 -18.22 2.54 -19.76
C GLU A 24 -18.72 1.30 -19.01
N ASN A 25 -19.84 1.43 -18.29
CA ASN A 25 -20.55 0.31 -17.66
C ASN A 25 -19.68 -0.57 -16.74
N GLY A 26 -18.71 0.03 -16.06
CA GLY A 26 -17.79 -0.67 -15.15
C GLY A 26 -16.67 -1.44 -15.86
N HIS A 27 -16.51 -1.27 -17.18
CA HIS A 27 -15.33 -1.75 -17.89
C HIS A 27 -14.14 -0.81 -17.67
N TYR A 28 -12.95 -1.36 -17.79
CA TYR A 28 -11.70 -0.61 -17.80
C TYR A 28 -10.66 -1.34 -18.63
N THR A 29 -9.65 -0.62 -19.07
CA THR A 29 -8.47 -1.18 -19.73
C THR A 29 -7.26 -0.96 -18.82
N LEU A 30 -6.45 -2.00 -18.67
CA LEU A 30 -5.19 -1.97 -17.94
C LEU A 30 -4.05 -2.17 -18.93
N GLU A 31 -3.13 -1.21 -18.96
CA GLU A 31 -1.97 -1.19 -19.85
C GLU A 31 -0.69 -1.28 -19.01
N GLY A 32 0.13 -2.29 -19.31
CA GLY A 32 1.52 -2.38 -18.88
C GLY A 32 2.46 -2.17 -20.06
N GLU A 33 3.76 -2.39 -19.85
CA GLU A 33 4.77 -2.16 -20.89
C GLU A 33 4.59 -3.08 -22.11
N GLU A 34 4.27 -4.35 -21.88
CA GLU A 34 4.16 -5.37 -22.94
C GLU A 34 2.74 -5.94 -23.12
N PHE A 35 1.75 -5.42 -22.38
CA PHE A 35 0.40 -5.96 -22.42
C PHE A 35 -0.68 -4.89 -22.27
N THR A 36 -1.82 -5.20 -22.86
CA THR A 36 -3.07 -4.49 -22.65
C THR A 36 -4.17 -5.52 -22.40
N VAL A 37 -4.96 -5.32 -21.36
CA VAL A 37 -6.05 -6.22 -21.01
C VAL A 37 -7.28 -5.45 -20.54
N ASN A 38 -8.46 -5.91 -20.95
CA ASN A 38 -9.72 -5.35 -20.49
C ASN A 38 -10.17 -6.08 -19.23
N GLY A 39 -10.65 -5.32 -18.25
CA GLY A 39 -11.24 -5.83 -17.03
C GLY A 39 -12.63 -5.26 -16.78
N MET A 40 -13.27 -5.77 -15.73
CA MET A 40 -14.59 -5.33 -15.27
C MET A 40 -14.58 -5.20 -13.75
N VAL A 41 -15.18 -4.12 -13.25
CA VAL A 41 -15.35 -3.88 -11.81
C VAL A 41 -16.03 -5.08 -11.15
N GLY A 42 -15.55 -5.45 -9.97
CA GLY A 42 -16.02 -6.62 -9.21
C GLY A 42 -15.43 -7.95 -9.66
N GLN A 43 -14.62 -7.99 -10.73
CA GLN A 43 -13.99 -9.21 -11.23
C GLN A 43 -12.49 -9.22 -10.98
N ARG A 44 -11.95 -10.42 -10.76
CA ARG A 44 -10.51 -10.66 -10.70
C ARG A 44 -9.94 -10.61 -12.11
N LEU A 45 -8.97 -9.72 -12.32
CA LEU A 45 -8.17 -9.63 -13.53
C LEU A 45 -6.77 -10.15 -13.25
N GLU A 46 -6.28 -11.08 -14.07
CA GLU A 46 -4.91 -11.61 -13.98
C GLU A 46 -4.27 -11.63 -15.37
N LYS A 47 -3.09 -11.03 -15.50
CA LYS A 47 -2.34 -10.96 -16.77
C LYS A 47 -0.86 -10.76 -16.48
N ASP A 48 -0.01 -11.60 -17.05
CA ASP A 48 1.46 -11.48 -17.00
C ASP A 48 2.00 -11.28 -15.55
N GLY A 49 1.44 -12.03 -14.59
CA GLY A 49 1.80 -11.96 -13.17
C GLY A 49 1.15 -10.80 -12.41
N VAL A 50 0.56 -9.82 -13.09
CA VAL A 50 -0.27 -8.79 -12.47
C VAL A 50 -1.62 -9.39 -12.07
N ALA A 51 -2.06 -9.10 -10.85
CA ALA A 51 -3.41 -9.41 -10.38
C ALA A 51 -4.09 -8.15 -9.85
N LEU A 52 -5.32 -7.88 -10.29
CA LEU A 52 -6.08 -6.69 -9.89
C LEU A 52 -7.53 -7.04 -9.61
N THR A 53 -8.12 -6.46 -8.56
CA THR A 53 -9.56 -6.48 -8.32
C THR A 53 -10.03 -5.12 -7.87
N ILE A 54 -10.86 -4.52 -8.70
CA ILE A 54 -11.43 -3.20 -8.46
C ILE A 54 -12.80 -3.39 -7.83
N ALA A 55 -12.99 -2.84 -6.64
CA ALA A 55 -14.26 -2.90 -5.94
C ALA A 55 -15.26 -1.88 -6.51
N ASP A 56 -14.78 -0.67 -6.84
CA ASP A 56 -15.62 0.41 -7.36
C ASP A 56 -14.81 1.46 -8.14
N ILE A 57 -15.43 2.08 -9.14
CA ILE A 57 -14.86 3.18 -9.93
C ILE A 57 -15.84 4.35 -9.95
N LYS A 58 -15.56 5.37 -9.14
CA LYS A 58 -16.24 6.67 -9.20
C LYS A 58 -15.42 7.66 -10.02
N ALA A 59 -15.43 7.50 -11.35
CA ALA A 59 -14.73 8.36 -12.29
C ALA A 59 -15.44 8.35 -13.66
N LYS A 60 -15.20 9.36 -14.50
CA LYS A 60 -15.77 9.42 -15.85
C LYS A 60 -15.03 8.47 -16.80
N PRO A 61 -15.70 7.89 -17.82
CA PRO A 61 -15.01 7.20 -18.91
C PRO A 61 -13.90 8.07 -19.51
N GLY A 62 -12.76 7.46 -19.82
CA GLY A 62 -11.54 8.13 -20.25
C GLY A 62 -10.64 8.64 -19.10
N THR A 63 -11.08 8.58 -17.85
CA THR A 63 -10.19 8.92 -16.71
C THR A 63 -9.07 7.91 -16.61
N GLN A 64 -7.84 8.40 -16.44
CA GLN A 64 -6.66 7.56 -16.29
C GLN A 64 -6.13 7.59 -14.85
N PHE A 65 -5.71 6.43 -14.36
CA PHE A 65 -5.02 6.25 -13.09
C PHE A 65 -3.71 5.53 -13.33
N VAL A 66 -2.64 5.97 -12.66
CA VAL A 66 -1.38 5.24 -12.62
C VAL A 66 -1.38 4.35 -11.38
N LEU A 67 -1.17 3.06 -11.58
CA LEU A 67 -1.06 2.07 -10.54
C LEU A 67 0.41 1.65 -10.43
N SER A 68 0.95 1.70 -9.22
CA SER A 68 2.25 1.16 -8.89
C SER A 68 2.18 0.50 -7.52
N GLN A 69 3.09 -0.44 -7.29
CA GLN A 69 3.24 -1.10 -6.02
C GLN A 69 4.69 -1.01 -5.59
N ARG A 70 4.91 -0.50 -4.39
CA ARG A 70 6.23 -0.55 -3.74
C ARG A 70 6.43 -1.93 -3.13
N THR A 71 7.66 -2.41 -3.20
CA THR A 71 8.07 -3.61 -2.47
C THR A 71 8.02 -3.38 -0.96
N GLU A 72 7.95 -4.47 -0.20
CA GLU A 72 8.02 -4.40 1.26
C GLU A 72 9.33 -3.75 1.72
N LEU A 73 10.45 -4.07 1.07
CA LEU A 73 11.75 -3.49 1.41
C LEU A 73 11.78 -1.97 1.18
N GLU A 74 11.22 -1.48 0.08
CA GLU A 74 11.12 -0.04 -0.18
C GLU A 74 10.20 0.66 0.83
N ALA A 75 9.08 0.02 1.17
CA ALA A 75 8.19 0.53 2.21
C ALA A 75 8.89 0.60 3.57
N ILE A 76 9.69 -0.41 3.93
CA ILE A 76 10.52 -0.43 5.14
C ILE A 76 11.55 0.69 5.11
N ASN A 77 12.30 0.84 4.02
CA ASN A 77 13.34 1.86 3.91
C ASN A 77 12.75 3.27 4.00
N ALA A 78 11.67 3.55 3.26
CA ALA A 78 10.97 4.83 3.32
C ALA A 78 10.44 5.15 4.73
N LEU A 79 9.97 4.13 5.45
CA LEU A 79 9.57 4.29 6.84
C LEU A 79 10.77 4.61 7.73
N GLN A 80 11.87 3.86 7.63
CA GLN A 80 13.09 4.06 8.44
C GLN A 80 13.72 5.43 8.24
N GLU A 81 13.64 6.01 7.05
CA GLU A 81 14.16 7.36 6.77
C GLU A 81 13.38 8.46 7.50
N THR A 82 12.11 8.22 7.80
CA THR A 82 11.19 9.25 8.33
C THR A 82 10.73 8.98 9.77
N PHE A 83 11.03 7.80 10.31
CA PHE A 83 10.60 7.33 11.62
C PHE A 83 11.78 7.15 12.58
N THR A 84 11.63 7.66 13.80
CA THR A 84 12.60 7.46 14.88
C THR A 84 11.89 7.02 16.16
N VAL A 85 12.60 6.22 16.96
CA VAL A 85 12.16 5.77 18.28
C VAL A 85 13.26 6.04 19.31
N SER A 86 12.87 6.63 20.44
CA SER A 86 13.74 6.91 21.58
C SER A 86 13.07 6.54 22.89
N GLU A 87 13.83 6.34 23.97
CA GLU A 87 13.26 6.19 25.30
C GLU A 87 13.13 7.58 25.94
N ARG A 88 11.93 7.93 26.42
CA ARG A 88 11.64 9.27 26.96
C ARG A 88 12.45 9.59 28.21
N SER A 89 12.70 8.59 29.03
CA SER A 89 13.65 8.65 30.15
C SER A 89 14.24 7.28 30.37
N LYS A 90 15.57 7.20 30.48
CA LYS A 90 16.28 5.96 30.82
C LYS A 90 15.59 5.31 32.01
N GLU A 91 15.28 4.02 31.89
CA GLU A 91 14.65 3.17 32.92
C GLU A 91 13.13 3.34 33.09
N SER A 92 12.47 4.19 32.30
CA SER A 92 10.99 4.28 32.36
C SER A 92 10.29 3.19 31.55
N GLY A 93 10.97 2.59 30.57
CA GLY A 93 10.35 1.70 29.60
C GLY A 93 9.36 2.42 28.66
N MET A 94 9.27 3.75 28.70
CA MET A 94 8.39 4.55 27.86
C MET A 94 9.09 4.91 26.55
N LEU A 95 8.55 4.40 25.43
CA LEU A 95 9.01 4.72 24.09
C LEU A 95 8.32 5.98 23.57
N GLU A 96 9.11 6.88 23.01
CA GLU A 96 8.70 8.02 22.22
C GLU A 96 8.89 7.70 20.74
N LEU A 97 7.83 7.89 19.96
CA LEU A 97 7.80 7.62 18.53
C LEU A 97 7.65 8.95 17.79
N THR A 98 8.56 9.23 16.86
CA THR A 98 8.54 10.45 16.06
C THR A 98 8.53 10.12 14.57
N MET A 99 7.73 10.86 13.81
CA MET A 99 7.69 10.74 12.35
C MET A 99 7.49 12.12 11.70
N THR A 100 8.22 12.37 10.61
CA THR A 100 8.13 13.62 9.83
C THR A 100 7.58 13.33 8.44
N GLY A 101 6.67 14.17 7.94
CA GLY A 101 6.13 14.08 6.60
C GLY A 101 5.02 15.11 6.34
N ASP A 102 4.44 15.06 5.14
CA ASP A 102 3.56 16.12 4.65
C ASP A 102 2.08 15.94 5.00
N ASP A 103 1.63 14.71 5.24
CA ASP A 103 0.24 14.39 5.59
C ASP A 103 0.12 14.00 7.08
N PRO A 104 -0.34 14.90 7.96
CA PRO A 104 -0.46 14.62 9.39
C PRO A 104 -1.48 13.52 9.71
N GLN A 105 -2.52 13.32 8.88
CA GLN A 105 -3.49 12.24 9.09
C GLN A 105 -2.89 10.88 8.74
N LEU A 106 -2.10 10.82 7.66
CA LEU A 106 -1.36 9.62 7.31
C LEU A 106 -0.33 9.27 8.39
N ILE A 107 0.48 10.24 8.83
CA ILE A 107 1.48 10.06 9.89
C ILE A 107 0.84 9.50 11.16
N THR A 108 -0.27 10.10 11.61
CA THR A 108 -1.00 9.64 12.79
C THR A 108 -1.46 8.19 12.65
N ARG A 109 -2.01 7.81 11.49
CA ARG A 109 -2.43 6.44 11.22
C ARG A 109 -1.26 5.46 11.26
N ILE A 110 -0.11 5.82 10.70
CA ILE A 110 1.08 4.97 10.70
C ILE A 110 1.61 4.79 12.13
N LEU A 111 1.81 5.88 12.89
CA LEU A 111 2.29 5.81 14.27
C LEU A 111 1.35 4.99 15.16
N ASN A 112 0.03 5.16 15.03
CA ASN A 112 -0.95 4.35 15.75
C ASN A 112 -0.86 2.86 15.37
N SER A 113 -0.66 2.55 14.10
CA SER A 113 -0.48 1.17 13.63
C SER A 113 0.77 0.53 14.24
N ILE A 114 1.89 1.26 14.26
CA ILE A 114 3.15 0.79 14.88
C ILE A 114 2.97 0.55 16.38
N ALA A 115 2.39 1.52 17.10
CA ALA A 115 2.17 1.43 18.54
C ALA A 115 1.24 0.25 18.90
N ASN A 116 0.14 0.07 18.15
CA ASN A 116 -0.77 -1.04 18.36
C ASN A 116 -0.11 -2.39 18.09
N ASN A 117 0.66 -2.52 17.01
CA ASN A 117 1.41 -3.75 16.73
C ASN A 117 2.39 -4.09 17.85
N TYR A 118 3.13 -3.09 18.36
CA TYR A 118 4.05 -3.28 19.48
C TYR A 118 3.33 -3.73 20.76
N LEU A 119 2.19 -3.11 21.10
CA LEU A 119 1.37 -3.51 22.23
C LEU A 119 0.88 -4.96 22.10
N GLN A 120 0.36 -5.34 20.94
CA GLN A 120 -0.10 -6.72 20.68
C GLN A 120 1.04 -7.73 20.81
N GLN A 121 2.23 -7.42 20.29
CA GLN A 121 3.41 -8.27 20.45
C GLN A 121 3.82 -8.41 21.93
N ASN A 122 3.74 -7.34 22.71
CA ASN A 122 4.06 -7.40 24.14
C ASN A 122 3.06 -8.26 24.92
N ILE A 123 1.76 -8.13 24.64
CA ILE A 123 0.72 -8.99 25.24
C ILE A 123 0.97 -10.46 24.88
N ALA A 124 1.25 -10.76 23.61
CA ALA A 124 1.54 -12.12 23.15
C ALA A 124 2.78 -12.72 23.85
N ARG A 125 3.83 -11.92 24.09
CA ARG A 125 5.02 -12.36 24.84
C ARG A 125 4.72 -12.65 26.31
N GLN A 126 3.83 -11.89 26.95
CA GLN A 126 3.43 -12.12 28.33
C GLN A 126 2.52 -13.35 28.49
N ALA A 127 1.65 -13.61 27.52
CA ALA A 127 0.73 -14.74 27.55
C ALA A 127 1.40 -16.10 27.27
N ALA A 128 2.60 -16.10 26.69
CA ALA A 128 3.39 -17.29 26.40
C ALA A 128 4.39 -17.66 27.52
N GLN A 129 4.44 -16.87 28.61
CA GLN A 129 5.24 -17.10 29.81
C GLN A 129 4.39 -17.70 30.93
#